data_AF-C8N9Z9-F1
#
_entry.id   AF-C8N9Z9-F1
#
_cell.length_a   1.000
_cell.length_b   1.000
_cell.length_c   1.000
_cell.angle_alpha   90.00
_cell.angle_beta   90.00
_cell.angle_gamma   90.00
#
_symmetry.space_group_name_H-M   'P 1'
#
loop_
_entity.id
_entity.type
_entity.pdbx_description
1 polymer ?
#
loop_
_entity_poly.entity_id
_entity_poly.type
_entity_poly.pdbx_seq_one_letter_code
_entity_poly.pdbx_strand_id
1 'polypeptide(L)'
;MLALLFQNRRKIMKKHFVLSALTLALLSACGGSNGGNSDGAVLPPADINGSQTARSSNPSTQQTGNAPQQPGGNTQQAGNTQQNPQQPGNNNQNNQPNNSALTITPRSGELTGFTYTLTTGILSTPVSRNIRDQSNLSVGQIKLPTFAASEHKGGLLIFNNINGKEDLSYNSFQVSDNSYRYIQFGNFNFDQNDERMVFVRGNETTQMPGGGSATYSGDSILNFHNKDEQYLRTETGTMSARADFAKGTLDLSVKTPSHSGSITEAHINGNGFFGADEKKTVIGGNFAGPLAEEIFGSYSHIDQDGSTVWGGFGGKKQ
;
A
#
# COMPACT_ATOMS: atom_id res chain seq x y z
N MET A 1 -30.83 -18.49 54.28
CA MET A 1 -30.77 -17.77 53.00
C MET A 1 -29.57 -16.83 53.09
N LEU A 2 -28.48 -17.10 52.34
CA LEU A 2 -27.16 -16.40 52.30
C LEU A 2 -26.56 -15.99 53.67
N ALA A 3 -25.52 -16.61 54.23
CA ALA A 3 -24.18 -16.92 53.68
C ALA A 3 -23.46 -15.66 53.15
N LEU A 4 -22.62 -14.95 53.92
CA LEU A 4 -21.29 -15.21 54.51
C LEU A 4 -20.12 -14.69 53.66
N LEU A 5 -19.28 -13.86 54.30
CA LEU A 5 -17.82 -13.71 54.19
C LEU A 5 -17.11 -13.96 52.84
N PHE A 6 -16.24 -13.02 52.44
CA PHE A 6 -14.80 -13.17 52.74
C PHE A 6 -13.98 -11.89 52.46
N GLN A 7 -12.86 -11.75 53.19
CA GLN A 7 -11.75 -10.86 52.82
C GLN A 7 -10.94 -11.46 51.65
N ASN A 8 -10.06 -10.66 51.03
CA ASN A 8 -8.59 -10.78 51.19
C ASN A 8 -7.78 -10.46 49.89
N ARG A 9 -6.52 -10.04 50.09
CA ARG A 9 -5.37 -9.95 49.15
C ARG A 9 -5.48 -8.95 47.99
N ARG A 10 -4.82 -7.79 48.18
CA ARG A 10 -4.00 -7.18 47.10
C ARG A 10 -2.99 -8.23 46.62
N LYS A 11 -3.23 -8.87 45.48
CA LYS A 11 -2.26 -9.76 44.84
C LYS A 11 -1.30 -8.91 44.01
N ILE A 12 -0.10 -8.65 44.54
CA ILE A 12 1.01 -8.08 43.75
C ILE A 12 1.41 -9.14 42.71
N MET A 13 0.76 -9.12 41.55
CA MET A 13 1.17 -9.93 40.42
C MET A 13 2.41 -9.27 39.82
N LYS A 14 3.57 -9.92 40.02
CA LYS A 14 4.71 -9.73 39.14
C LYS A 14 4.22 -10.08 37.73
N LYS A 15 3.90 -9.08 36.91
CA LYS A 15 3.56 -9.29 35.50
C LYS A 15 4.83 -9.79 34.81
N HIS A 16 4.92 -11.10 34.61
CA HIS A 16 5.92 -11.67 33.73
C HIS A 16 5.60 -11.17 32.32
N PHE A 17 6.44 -10.28 31.79
CA PHE A 17 6.40 -9.89 30.38
C PHE A 17 6.83 -11.10 29.54
N VAL A 18 5.85 -11.94 29.20
CA VAL A 18 6.03 -12.98 28.18
C VAL A 18 6.08 -12.27 26.84
N LEU A 19 7.25 -12.29 26.22
CA LEU A 19 7.52 -11.60 24.96
C LEU A 19 6.93 -12.39 23.80
N SER A 20 5.61 -12.26 23.61
CA SER A 20 4.87 -12.88 22.49
C SER A 20 5.25 -12.24 21.17
N ALA A 21 6.38 -12.68 20.61
CA ALA A 21 6.82 -12.30 19.27
C ALA A 21 5.76 -12.66 18.22
N LEU A 22 5.54 -11.75 17.26
CA LEU A 22 4.52 -11.90 16.24
C LEU A 22 4.93 -12.97 15.20
N THR A 23 4.41 -14.19 15.35
CA THR A 23 4.58 -15.25 14.33
C THR A 23 3.72 -14.94 13.09
N LEU A 24 4.24 -14.09 12.20
CA LEU A 24 3.68 -13.91 10.85
C LEU A 24 3.78 -15.22 10.08
N ALA A 25 2.64 -15.72 9.61
CA ALA A 25 2.54 -17.00 8.90
C ALA A 25 3.08 -16.87 7.46
N LEU A 26 4.36 -17.22 7.26
CA LEU A 26 5.00 -17.33 5.95
C LEU A 26 4.45 -18.53 5.15
N LEU A 27 3.22 -18.43 4.65
CA LEU A 27 2.58 -19.43 3.79
C LEU A 27 2.13 -18.84 2.45
N SER A 28 3.10 -18.55 1.59
CA SER A 28 2.89 -18.17 0.17
C SER A 28 3.92 -18.82 -0.78
N ALA A 29 4.42 -20.02 -0.44
CA ALA A 29 5.49 -20.69 -1.18
C ALA A 29 5.30 -22.21 -1.38
N CYS A 30 4.11 -22.66 -1.79
CA CYS A 30 3.95 -23.96 -2.46
C CYS A 30 2.69 -24.03 -3.34
N GLY A 31 2.79 -23.56 -4.59
CA GLY A 31 1.76 -23.78 -5.62
C GLY A 31 1.86 -25.19 -6.20
N GLY A 32 1.62 -26.21 -5.38
CA GLY A 32 1.80 -27.62 -5.74
C GLY A 32 0.78 -28.11 -6.77
N SER A 33 1.15 -28.08 -8.05
CA SER A 33 0.41 -28.76 -9.12
C SER A 33 0.57 -30.27 -8.97
N ASN A 34 -0.53 -31.02 -8.97
CA ASN A 34 -0.50 -32.49 -9.05
C ASN A 34 -1.83 -33.04 -9.57
N GLY A 35 -1.82 -34.00 -10.50
CA GLY A 35 -3.05 -34.61 -11.04
C GLY A 35 -3.05 -35.06 -12.51
N GLY A 36 -1.95 -35.59 -13.04
CA GLY A 36 -1.90 -36.19 -14.38
C GLY A 36 -0.83 -37.27 -14.47
N ASN A 37 -1.20 -38.48 -14.89
CA ASN A 37 -0.42 -39.71 -14.64
C ASN A 37 0.17 -40.35 -15.91
N SER A 38 1.50 -40.50 -15.98
CA SER A 38 2.17 -41.61 -16.70
C SER A 38 3.63 -41.78 -16.25
N ASP A 39 4.09 -43.03 -16.22
CA ASP A 39 5.43 -43.46 -15.73
C ASP A 39 6.59 -43.12 -16.69
N GLY A 40 7.85 -43.11 -16.21
CA GLY A 40 9.00 -43.07 -17.14
C GLY A 40 10.43 -42.77 -16.65
N ALA A 41 10.97 -43.49 -15.65
CA ALA A 41 12.42 -43.67 -15.42
C ALA A 41 13.32 -42.43 -15.12
N VAL A 42 14.57 -42.71 -14.74
CA VAL A 42 15.64 -41.76 -14.38
C VAL A 42 16.95 -42.22 -15.04
N LEU A 43 17.78 -41.28 -15.56
CA LEU A 43 19.27 -41.24 -15.57
C LEU A 43 19.77 -40.02 -16.44
N PRO A 44 21.08 -39.68 -16.49
CA PRO A 44 21.55 -38.27 -16.48
C PRO A 44 22.01 -37.74 -17.88
N PRO A 45 22.59 -36.52 -18.02
CA PRO A 45 22.58 -35.78 -19.29
C PRO A 45 23.74 -36.10 -20.23
N ALA A 46 23.56 -35.71 -21.50
CA ALA A 46 24.60 -35.64 -22.54
C ALA A 46 24.47 -34.34 -23.35
N ASP A 47 25.56 -33.93 -23.98
CA ASP A 47 25.73 -32.69 -24.77
C ASP A 47 26.18 -33.05 -26.21
N ILE A 48 26.41 -32.06 -27.06
CA ILE A 48 27.10 -32.12 -28.38
C ILE A 48 26.23 -32.55 -29.60
N ASN A 49 25.61 -31.53 -30.22
CA ASN A 49 25.88 -31.03 -31.59
C ASN A 49 25.88 -31.98 -32.83
N GLY A 50 25.02 -31.67 -33.83
CA GLY A 50 25.11 -32.12 -35.24
C GLY A 50 24.21 -33.33 -35.62
N SER A 51 23.70 -33.50 -36.86
CA SER A 51 23.84 -32.69 -38.09
C SER A 51 22.66 -32.85 -39.09
N GLN A 52 22.21 -31.73 -39.65
CA GLN A 52 21.70 -31.47 -41.01
C GLN A 52 20.81 -32.47 -41.80
N THR A 53 19.68 -31.94 -42.30
CA THR A 53 19.42 -31.78 -43.77
C THR A 53 18.74 -30.41 -43.96
N ALA A 54 19.29 -29.45 -44.71
CA ALA A 54 19.21 -29.25 -46.18
C ALA A 54 17.76 -29.00 -46.68
N ARG A 55 17.40 -27.91 -47.39
CA ARG A 55 18.12 -26.92 -48.24
C ARG A 55 17.63 -25.46 -47.96
N SER A 56 18.47 -24.43 -47.98
CA SER A 56 18.89 -23.57 -49.14
C SER A 56 17.77 -22.68 -49.71
N SER A 57 17.94 -21.38 -50.04
CA SER A 57 19.19 -20.61 -50.29
C SER A 57 19.12 -19.14 -49.80
N ASN A 58 20.29 -18.60 -49.42
CA ASN A 58 20.62 -17.16 -49.20
C ASN A 58 21.50 -16.68 -50.40
N PRO A 59 22.20 -15.51 -50.45
CA PRO A 59 22.14 -14.23 -49.71
C PRO A 59 21.60 -13.10 -50.64
N SER A 60 22.11 -11.87 -50.91
CA SER A 60 23.31 -11.05 -50.57
C SER A 60 23.13 -9.61 -51.16
N THR A 61 23.83 -8.51 -50.80
CA THR A 61 24.40 -7.94 -49.55
C THR A 61 25.13 -6.61 -49.88
N GLN A 62 25.10 -5.59 -48.99
CA GLN A 62 25.98 -4.37 -48.99
C GLN A 62 25.80 -3.39 -50.20
N GLN A 63 26.25 -2.12 -50.23
CA GLN A 63 26.82 -1.16 -49.25
C GLN A 63 26.67 0.32 -49.73
N THR A 64 26.89 1.30 -48.82
CA THR A 64 27.39 2.69 -49.03
C THR A 64 26.67 3.72 -49.93
N GLY A 65 26.61 4.97 -49.48
CA GLY A 65 26.29 6.18 -50.28
C GLY A 65 26.14 7.44 -49.41
N ASN A 66 26.69 8.58 -49.83
CA ASN A 66 26.74 9.83 -49.02
C ASN A 66 25.62 10.84 -49.38
N ALA A 67 25.39 11.79 -48.46
CA ALA A 67 24.51 12.97 -48.57
C ALA A 67 25.15 14.11 -49.43
N PRO A 68 24.63 15.36 -49.49
CA PRO A 68 23.40 15.96 -48.93
C PRO A 68 22.61 16.90 -49.89
N GLN A 69 21.46 17.44 -49.47
CA GLN A 69 21.14 18.90 -49.42
C GLN A 69 19.69 19.22 -48.97
N GLN A 70 19.40 20.51 -48.74
CA GLN A 70 18.21 21.06 -48.07
C GLN A 70 17.64 22.29 -48.86
N PRO A 71 16.77 23.19 -48.34
CA PRO A 71 15.34 23.26 -48.71
C PRO A 71 14.88 24.49 -49.53
N GLY A 72 13.61 24.46 -49.97
CA GLY A 72 12.80 25.59 -50.42
C GLY A 72 11.71 25.14 -51.41
N GLY A 73 10.50 25.72 -51.49
CA GLY A 73 9.88 26.81 -50.72
C GLY A 73 8.80 27.52 -51.58
N ASN A 74 7.71 28.03 -50.95
CA ASN A 74 6.61 28.82 -51.57
C ASN A 74 5.62 28.06 -52.50
N THR A 75 4.35 28.46 -52.73
CA THR A 75 3.32 29.23 -51.96
C THR A 75 1.93 29.11 -52.67
N GLN A 76 0.82 29.07 -51.90
CA GLN A 76 -0.52 29.68 -52.21
C GLN A 76 -1.32 29.21 -53.47
N GLN A 77 -2.65 29.33 -53.60
CA GLN A 77 -3.80 29.62 -52.70
C GLN A 77 -5.16 29.36 -53.43
N ALA A 78 -6.27 29.33 -52.67
CA ALA A 78 -7.70 29.42 -53.06
C ALA A 78 -8.46 28.09 -53.34
N GLY A 79 -9.77 27.99 -53.06
CA GLY A 79 -10.73 29.04 -52.65
C GLY A 79 -11.91 28.56 -51.76
N ASN A 80 -12.77 29.50 -51.35
CA ASN A 80 -13.81 29.33 -50.31
C ASN A 80 -15.21 29.02 -50.85
N THR A 81 -16.08 28.50 -49.96
CA THR A 81 -17.53 28.80 -49.96
C THR A 81 -18.00 29.07 -48.52
N GLN A 82 -18.93 30.01 -48.30
CA GLN A 82 -19.46 30.41 -46.98
C GLN A 82 -21.00 30.48 -46.97
N GLN A 83 -21.61 30.24 -45.79
CA GLN A 83 -22.86 30.82 -45.23
C GLN A 83 -23.30 29.93 -44.03
N ASN A 84 -23.96 30.38 -42.95
CA ASN A 84 -24.00 31.68 -42.25
C ASN A 84 -24.38 31.39 -40.76
N PRO A 85 -24.44 32.35 -39.81
CA PRO A 85 -24.28 32.05 -38.38
C PRO A 85 -25.58 31.94 -37.55
N GLN A 86 -25.45 31.35 -36.35
CA GLN A 86 -26.37 31.55 -35.21
C GLN A 86 -25.58 31.92 -33.94
N GLN A 87 -26.20 32.72 -33.08
CA GLN A 87 -25.66 33.24 -31.82
C GLN A 87 -26.65 32.93 -30.67
N PRO A 88 -26.26 33.14 -29.41
CA PRO A 88 -25.58 32.16 -28.57
C PRO A 88 -26.59 31.30 -27.75
N GLY A 89 -26.37 29.99 -27.70
CA GLY A 89 -27.09 29.12 -26.76
C GLY A 89 -26.60 29.36 -25.33
N ASN A 90 -27.46 29.90 -24.46
CA ASN A 90 -27.10 30.31 -23.10
C ASN A 90 -27.01 29.12 -22.12
N ASN A 91 -26.05 28.21 -22.36
CA ASN A 91 -25.76 27.11 -21.46
C ASN A 91 -25.04 27.63 -20.21
N ASN A 92 -25.80 27.82 -19.13
CA ASN A 92 -25.26 27.74 -17.77
C ASN A 92 -24.72 26.32 -17.54
N GLN A 93 -23.49 26.06 -17.96
CA GLN A 93 -22.73 24.97 -17.39
C GLN A 93 -22.57 25.27 -15.90
N ASN A 94 -23.08 24.38 -15.05
CA ASN A 94 -22.79 24.45 -13.62
C ASN A 94 -21.27 24.46 -13.45
N ASN A 95 -20.73 25.55 -12.88
CA ASN A 95 -19.39 25.56 -12.30
C ASN A 95 -19.39 24.74 -11.00
N GLN A 96 -19.75 23.46 -11.10
CA GLN A 96 -19.27 22.43 -10.19
C GLN A 96 -17.74 22.44 -10.33
N PRO A 97 -16.98 22.69 -9.25
CA PRO A 97 -15.53 22.52 -9.31
C PRO A 97 -15.21 21.07 -9.70
N ASN A 98 -14.18 20.88 -10.53
CA ASN A 98 -13.76 19.55 -11.00
C ASN A 98 -13.08 18.78 -9.84
N ASN A 99 -13.91 18.22 -8.96
CA ASN A 99 -13.50 17.57 -7.73
C ASN A 99 -12.88 16.17 -7.94
N SER A 100 -12.52 15.79 -9.17
CA SER A 100 -11.87 14.51 -9.48
C SER A 100 -10.56 14.28 -8.71
N ALA A 101 -9.83 15.35 -8.40
CA ALA A 101 -8.64 15.30 -7.52
C ALA A 101 -8.98 14.95 -6.06
N LEU A 102 -10.21 15.20 -5.61
CA LEU A 102 -10.69 14.98 -4.24
C LEU A 102 -11.49 13.66 -4.08
N THR A 103 -11.79 12.96 -5.16
CA THR A 103 -12.52 11.67 -5.16
C THR A 103 -11.56 10.48 -5.18
N ILE A 104 -11.89 9.39 -4.49
CA ILE A 104 -11.18 8.12 -4.65
C ILE A 104 -11.48 7.60 -6.06
N THR A 105 -10.44 7.43 -6.89
CA THR A 105 -10.63 6.96 -8.26
C THR A 105 -10.76 5.42 -8.26
N PRO A 106 -11.78 4.84 -8.91
CA PRO A 106 -11.87 3.40 -9.11
C PRO A 106 -10.67 2.90 -9.92
N ARG A 107 -10.18 1.69 -9.63
CA ARG A 107 -9.02 1.10 -10.33
C ARG A 107 -9.37 -0.26 -10.90
N SER A 108 -8.65 -0.66 -11.95
CA SER A 108 -8.64 -2.02 -12.48
C SER A 108 -7.42 -2.75 -11.96
N GLY A 109 -7.60 -3.69 -11.04
CA GLY A 109 -6.52 -4.53 -10.50
C GLY A 109 -6.78 -4.96 -9.07
N GLU A 110 -6.28 -6.15 -8.70
CA GLU A 110 -6.44 -6.68 -7.35
C GLU A 110 -5.40 -6.07 -6.40
N LEU A 111 -5.86 -5.45 -5.33
CA LEU A 111 -5.04 -4.99 -4.20
C LEU A 111 -5.15 -5.99 -3.04
N THR A 112 -4.04 -6.63 -2.70
CA THR A 112 -3.90 -7.51 -1.53
C THR A 112 -3.37 -6.75 -0.33
N GLY A 113 -3.73 -7.17 0.89
CA GLY A 113 -3.20 -6.55 2.11
C GLY A 113 -4.00 -6.89 3.35
N PHE A 114 -3.91 -6.03 4.36
CA PHE A 114 -4.37 -6.28 5.71
C PHE A 114 -5.22 -5.14 6.26
N THR A 115 -6.28 -5.47 7.01
CA THR A 115 -6.84 -4.57 8.02
C THR A 115 -6.27 -4.88 9.40
N TYR A 116 -6.24 -3.87 10.27
CA TYR A 116 -5.77 -3.95 11.65
C TYR A 116 -6.73 -3.19 12.57
N THR A 117 -7.16 -3.82 13.66
CA THR A 117 -7.83 -3.16 14.80
C THR A 117 -7.11 -3.50 16.10
N LEU A 118 -7.10 -2.58 17.06
CA LEU A 118 -6.84 -2.90 18.46
C LEU A 118 -8.11 -3.53 19.04
N THR A 119 -8.06 -4.81 19.40
CA THR A 119 -9.04 -5.40 20.33
C THR A 119 -8.59 -5.13 21.75
N THR A 120 -9.46 -4.50 22.55
CA THR A 120 -9.17 -4.15 23.95
C THR A 120 -8.96 -5.39 24.81
N GLY A 121 -7.85 -5.42 25.57
CA GLY A 121 -7.47 -6.55 26.41
C GLY A 121 -5.96 -6.77 26.50
N ILE A 122 -5.55 -7.50 27.54
CA ILE A 122 -4.17 -7.59 28.09
C ILE A 122 -3.09 -8.13 27.10
N LEU A 123 -3.49 -8.56 25.89
CA LEU A 123 -2.61 -8.96 24.79
C LEU A 123 -3.16 -8.36 23.48
N SER A 124 -3.13 -7.04 23.34
CA SER A 124 -3.67 -6.26 22.21
C SER A 124 -2.82 -6.35 20.93
N THR A 125 -2.61 -7.58 20.45
CA THR A 125 -2.07 -7.85 19.10
C THR A 125 -3.05 -7.37 18.03
N PRO A 126 -2.65 -6.52 17.07
CA PRO A 126 -3.54 -6.08 16.01
C PRO A 126 -4.10 -7.25 15.20
N VAL A 127 -5.43 -7.36 15.09
CA VAL A 127 -6.08 -8.48 14.40
C VAL A 127 -5.96 -8.30 12.88
N SER A 128 -4.88 -8.86 12.31
CA SER A 128 -4.65 -8.84 10.87
C SER A 128 -5.68 -9.68 10.11
N ARG A 129 -6.34 -9.10 9.09
CA ARG A 129 -7.24 -9.81 8.18
C ARG A 129 -6.91 -9.52 6.73
N ASN A 130 -6.72 -10.58 5.93
CA ASN A 130 -6.51 -10.48 4.49
C ASN A 130 -7.70 -9.79 3.80
N ILE A 131 -7.41 -8.79 2.98
CA ILE A 131 -8.38 -8.13 2.09
C ILE A 131 -7.94 -8.27 0.63
N ARG A 132 -8.95 -8.35 -0.25
CA ARG A 132 -8.85 -8.35 -1.71
C ARG A 132 -9.96 -7.45 -2.25
N ASP A 133 -9.61 -6.52 -3.13
CA ASP A 133 -10.54 -5.62 -3.83
C ASP A 133 -10.03 -5.41 -5.26
N GLN A 134 -10.93 -5.47 -6.24
CA GLN A 134 -10.66 -5.27 -7.67
C GLN A 134 -11.15 -3.91 -8.19
N SER A 135 -11.85 -3.14 -7.36
CA SER A 135 -12.53 -1.89 -7.71
C SER A 135 -11.85 -0.63 -7.16
N ASN A 136 -11.06 -0.78 -6.09
CA ASN A 136 -10.58 0.31 -5.22
C ASN A 136 -11.68 1.10 -4.49
N LEU A 137 -12.89 0.53 -4.34
CA LEU A 137 -14.06 1.15 -3.71
C LEU A 137 -14.58 0.41 -2.47
N SER A 138 -13.91 -0.66 -2.01
CA SER A 138 -14.24 -1.31 -0.72
C SER A 138 -13.02 -1.82 0.03
N VAL A 139 -13.08 -1.84 1.36
CA VAL A 139 -12.10 -2.49 2.24
C VAL A 139 -12.78 -3.70 2.88
N GLY A 140 -12.63 -4.86 2.25
CA GLY A 140 -13.44 -6.04 2.58
C GLY A 140 -14.92 -5.77 2.29
N GLN A 141 -15.75 -5.74 3.33
CA GLN A 141 -17.18 -5.43 3.25
C GLN A 141 -17.50 -3.93 3.44
N ILE A 142 -16.51 -3.10 3.79
CA ILE A 142 -16.72 -1.67 4.08
C ILE A 142 -16.62 -0.87 2.78
N LYS A 143 -17.73 -0.27 2.35
CA LYS A 143 -17.79 0.65 1.20
C LYS A 143 -16.92 1.90 1.45
N LEU A 144 -16.22 2.39 0.42
CA LEU A 144 -15.48 3.66 0.46
C LEU A 144 -16.32 4.84 -0.09
N PRO A 145 -15.99 6.10 0.26
CA PRO A 145 -16.70 7.27 -0.25
C PRO A 145 -16.53 7.44 -1.77
N THR A 146 -17.62 7.68 -2.50
CA THR A 146 -17.57 7.97 -3.95
C THR A 146 -17.64 9.46 -4.29
N PHE A 147 -17.82 10.30 -3.26
CA PHE A 147 -17.88 11.76 -3.32
C PHE A 147 -16.53 12.43 -3.03
N ALA A 148 -16.48 13.76 -3.15
CA ALA A 148 -15.29 14.56 -2.88
C ALA A 148 -14.93 14.62 -1.38
N ALA A 149 -13.64 14.48 -1.07
CA ALA A 149 -13.08 14.65 0.27
C ALA A 149 -13.34 16.04 0.87
N SER A 150 -13.36 16.11 2.20
CA SER A 150 -13.46 17.35 2.97
C SER A 150 -12.16 18.17 2.92
N GLU A 151 -11.02 17.49 2.83
CA GLU A 151 -9.67 18.06 2.76
C GLU A 151 -8.75 17.12 1.94
N HIS A 152 -7.77 17.70 1.25
CA HIS A 152 -6.64 16.98 0.64
C HIS A 152 -5.34 17.59 1.19
N LYS A 153 -4.47 16.73 1.74
CA LYS A 153 -3.31 17.14 2.53
C LYS A 153 -2.16 16.14 2.34
N GLY A 154 -1.01 16.61 1.85
CA GLY A 154 0.06 15.70 1.44
C GLY A 154 -0.44 14.78 0.32
N GLY A 155 -0.14 13.49 0.40
CA GLY A 155 -0.74 12.47 -0.47
C GLY A 155 -2.02 11.84 0.08
N LEU A 156 -2.80 12.55 0.92
CA LEU A 156 -3.96 11.98 1.64
C LEU A 156 -5.26 12.75 1.37
N LEU A 157 -6.35 12.00 1.16
CA LEU A 157 -7.75 12.47 1.17
C LEU A 157 -8.36 12.25 2.56
N ILE A 158 -9.08 13.26 3.06
CA ILE A 158 -9.67 13.26 4.40
C ILE A 158 -11.18 13.53 4.28
N PHE A 159 -12.00 12.64 4.85
CA PHE A 159 -13.45 12.69 4.84
C PHE A 159 -13.96 12.81 6.28
N ASN A 160 -14.68 13.88 6.59
CA ASN A 160 -15.16 14.19 7.94
C ASN A 160 -16.70 14.31 7.98
N ASN A 161 -17.32 13.80 9.04
CA ASN A 161 -18.76 13.85 9.32
C ASN A 161 -19.61 13.21 8.21
N ILE A 162 -19.29 11.97 7.84
CA ILE A 162 -19.85 11.24 6.69
C ILE A 162 -20.74 10.04 7.05
N ASN A 163 -21.03 9.80 8.34
CA ASN A 163 -21.91 8.72 8.80
C ASN A 163 -23.33 8.89 8.20
N GLY A 164 -23.90 7.82 7.66
CA GLY A 164 -25.21 7.80 7.00
C GLY A 164 -25.26 8.39 5.58
N LYS A 165 -24.19 9.06 5.11
CA LYS A 165 -24.08 9.49 3.71
C LYS A 165 -23.69 8.30 2.84
N GLU A 166 -24.37 8.08 1.72
CA GLU A 166 -24.11 6.92 0.82
C GLU A 166 -24.07 5.56 1.58
N ASP A 167 -24.91 5.42 2.61
CA ASP A 167 -25.01 4.22 3.46
C ASP A 167 -23.70 3.86 4.21
N LEU A 168 -22.79 4.84 4.39
CA LEU A 168 -21.53 4.64 5.10
C LEU A 168 -21.72 4.57 6.62
N SER A 169 -21.09 3.57 7.24
CA SER A 169 -21.24 3.21 8.66
C SER A 169 -20.19 3.82 9.59
N TYR A 170 -19.53 4.91 9.18
CA TYR A 170 -18.39 5.52 9.88
C TYR A 170 -18.41 7.05 9.74
N ASN A 171 -18.08 7.80 10.79
CA ASN A 171 -18.07 9.27 10.76
C ASN A 171 -16.92 9.87 9.97
N SER A 172 -15.76 9.23 9.96
CA SER A 172 -14.59 9.78 9.28
C SER A 172 -13.66 8.71 8.73
N PHE A 173 -12.96 9.10 7.66
CA PHE A 173 -12.07 8.26 6.88
C PHE A 173 -10.90 9.07 6.36
N GLN A 174 -9.69 8.53 6.48
CA GLN A 174 -8.46 9.13 5.96
C GLN A 174 -7.78 8.10 5.07
N VAL A 175 -7.37 8.46 3.86
CA VAL A 175 -6.83 7.51 2.88
C VAL A 175 -5.82 8.15 1.95
N SER A 176 -4.83 7.36 1.51
CA SER A 176 -3.93 7.74 0.43
C SER A 176 -4.68 8.10 -0.86
N ASP A 177 -4.25 9.19 -1.50
CA ASP A 177 -4.84 9.73 -2.73
C ASP A 177 -4.48 8.92 -3.99
N ASN A 178 -4.90 9.44 -5.15
CA ASN A 178 -4.69 8.79 -6.44
C ASN A 178 -3.24 8.93 -6.99
N SER A 179 -2.34 9.62 -6.29
CA SER A 179 -0.91 9.72 -6.68
C SER A 179 -0.11 8.46 -6.30
N TYR A 180 -0.61 7.68 -5.33
CA TYR A 180 -0.15 6.33 -5.04
C TYR A 180 -0.84 5.35 -5.99
N ARG A 181 -0.09 4.75 -6.92
CA ARG A 181 -0.64 4.00 -8.07
C ARG A 181 -0.89 2.54 -7.75
N TYR A 182 0.01 1.91 -7.01
CA TYR A 182 0.01 0.48 -6.70
C TYR A 182 -0.44 0.20 -5.28
N ILE A 183 -0.37 1.16 -4.37
CA ILE A 183 -0.80 1.01 -2.98
C ILE A 183 -2.07 1.80 -2.64
N GLN A 184 -2.72 1.40 -1.55
CA GLN A 184 -3.65 2.24 -0.80
C GLN A 184 -3.52 1.96 0.70
N PHE A 185 -3.53 3.00 1.53
CA PHE A 185 -3.50 2.88 2.99
C PHE A 185 -4.40 3.93 3.63
N GLY A 186 -4.96 3.64 4.81
CA GLY A 186 -5.89 4.55 5.46
C GLY A 186 -6.42 4.10 6.82
N ASN A 187 -7.31 4.91 7.39
CA ASN A 187 -7.90 4.73 8.71
C ASN A 187 -9.40 5.10 8.70
N PHE A 188 -10.21 4.28 9.38
CA PHE A 188 -11.64 4.49 9.64
C PHE A 188 -11.91 4.78 11.13
N ASN A 189 -12.94 5.59 11.41
CA ASN A 189 -13.55 5.78 12.72
C ASN A 189 -15.03 5.34 12.69
N PHE A 190 -15.37 4.28 13.43
CA PHE A 190 -16.73 3.70 13.47
C PHE A 190 -17.64 4.23 14.59
N ASP A 191 -17.21 5.27 15.33
CA ASP A 191 -17.89 5.96 16.43
C ASP A 191 -18.16 5.13 17.70
N GLN A 192 -18.51 3.85 17.55
CA GLN A 192 -18.81 2.97 18.67
C GLN A 192 -17.52 2.72 19.47
N ASN A 193 -17.46 3.30 20.66
CA ASN A 193 -16.33 3.21 21.61
C ASN A 193 -14.99 3.73 21.05
N ASP A 194 -15.03 4.70 20.11
CA ASP A 194 -13.85 5.19 19.39
C ASP A 194 -13.04 4.08 18.67
N GLU A 195 -13.72 3.03 18.17
CA GLU A 195 -13.04 1.99 17.38
C GLU A 195 -12.34 2.59 16.15
N ARG A 196 -11.06 2.22 15.99
CA ARG A 196 -10.22 2.57 14.83
C ARG A 196 -9.82 1.30 14.10
N MET A 197 -10.04 1.30 12.78
CA MET A 197 -9.43 0.31 11.89
C MET A 197 -8.44 1.01 10.97
N VAL A 198 -7.23 0.47 10.88
CA VAL A 198 -6.27 0.82 9.82
C VAL A 198 -6.37 -0.23 8.73
N PHE A 199 -6.14 0.16 7.48
CA PHE A 199 -5.92 -0.79 6.39
C PHE A 199 -4.70 -0.38 5.56
N VAL A 200 -3.98 -1.36 5.05
CA VAL A 200 -2.85 -1.19 4.13
C VAL A 200 -2.92 -2.27 3.06
N ARG A 201 -2.82 -1.90 1.79
CA ARG A 201 -2.92 -2.82 0.66
C ARG A 201 -2.13 -2.33 -0.54
N GLY A 202 -1.81 -3.25 -1.45
CA GLY A 202 -1.22 -2.91 -2.73
C GLY A 202 -1.25 -4.05 -3.73
N ASN A 203 -0.90 -3.72 -4.98
CA ASN A 203 -0.52 -4.69 -5.98
C ASN A 203 0.96 -5.05 -5.76
N GLU A 204 1.20 -6.11 -5.00
CA GLU A 204 2.54 -6.51 -4.55
C GLU A 204 3.53 -6.76 -5.71
N THR A 205 4.80 -6.37 -5.51
CA THR A 205 5.86 -6.58 -6.49
C THR A 205 6.15 -8.07 -6.69
N THR A 206 6.03 -8.54 -7.94
CA THR A 206 6.40 -9.91 -8.35
C THR A 206 7.82 -10.03 -8.90
N GLN A 207 8.41 -8.91 -9.34
CA GLN A 207 9.78 -8.82 -9.84
C GLN A 207 10.57 -7.84 -8.98
N MET A 208 11.18 -8.34 -7.90
CA MET A 208 12.01 -7.53 -7.01
C MET A 208 13.34 -7.15 -7.67
N PRO A 209 13.90 -5.95 -7.40
CA PRO A 209 15.24 -5.60 -7.83
C PRO A 209 16.28 -6.56 -7.24
N GLY A 210 17.08 -7.21 -8.08
CA GLY A 210 18.11 -8.18 -7.65
C GLY A 210 19.38 -7.56 -7.03
N GLY A 211 19.36 -6.29 -6.66
CA GLY A 211 20.51 -5.57 -6.13
C GLY A 211 20.38 -4.04 -6.21
N GLY A 212 21.39 -3.33 -5.69
CA GLY A 212 21.39 -1.88 -5.58
C GLY A 212 20.53 -1.36 -4.40
N SER A 213 20.29 -0.05 -4.36
CA SER A 213 19.50 0.59 -3.30
C SER A 213 18.47 1.57 -3.84
N ALA A 214 17.34 1.71 -3.15
CA ALA A 214 16.30 2.70 -3.47
C ALA A 214 15.87 3.47 -2.22
N THR A 215 15.50 4.73 -2.41
CA THR A 215 14.89 5.59 -1.38
C THR A 215 13.42 5.80 -1.66
N TYR A 216 12.61 5.83 -0.60
CA TYR A 216 11.16 5.99 -0.65
C TYR A 216 10.74 7.17 0.24
N SER A 217 9.72 7.90 -0.19
CA SER A 217 9.13 9.02 0.55
C SER A 217 7.62 9.03 0.38
N GLY A 218 6.88 9.41 1.43
CA GLY A 218 5.42 9.48 1.40
C GLY A 218 4.80 9.87 2.73
N ASP A 219 3.57 9.40 2.97
CA ASP A 219 2.73 9.80 4.09
C ASP A 219 2.53 8.65 5.11
N SER A 220 2.14 9.02 6.32
CA SER A 220 1.73 8.10 7.39
C SER A 220 0.47 8.60 8.11
N ILE A 221 -0.34 7.66 8.61
CA ILE A 221 -1.56 7.92 9.40
C ILE A 221 -1.47 7.08 10.67
N LEU A 222 -1.18 7.71 11.81
CA LEU A 222 -0.96 7.03 13.10
C LEU A 222 -2.06 7.39 14.11
N ASN A 223 -2.61 6.38 14.77
CA ASN A 223 -3.53 6.51 15.90
C ASN A 223 -2.78 6.41 17.23
N PHE A 224 -3.13 7.28 18.17
CA PHE A 224 -2.53 7.39 19.50
C PHE A 224 -3.52 6.93 20.56
N HIS A 225 -3.06 6.07 21.47
CA HIS A 225 -3.85 5.56 22.59
C HIS A 225 -3.07 5.73 23.89
N ASN A 226 -3.75 5.98 25.01
CA ASN A 226 -3.10 5.98 26.32
C ASN A 226 -2.78 4.54 26.79
N LYS A 227 -2.05 4.43 27.90
CA LYS A 227 -1.69 3.15 28.56
C LYS A 227 -2.88 2.28 28.99
N ASP A 228 -4.08 2.85 29.03
CA ASP A 228 -5.34 2.21 29.39
C ASP A 228 -6.16 1.86 28.13
N GLU A 229 -5.48 1.81 26.97
CA GLU A 229 -5.97 1.49 25.61
C GLU A 229 -7.03 2.45 25.04
N GLN A 230 -7.26 3.60 25.68
CA GLN A 230 -8.23 4.59 25.20
C GLN A 230 -7.63 5.42 24.07
N TYR A 231 -8.36 5.55 22.96
CA TYR A 231 -8.01 6.44 21.85
C TYR A 231 -7.88 7.90 22.29
N LEU A 232 -6.91 8.61 21.72
CA LEU A 232 -6.62 10.02 21.97
C LEU A 232 -6.81 10.89 20.72
N ARG A 233 -6.22 10.48 19.59
CA ARG A 233 -6.20 11.21 18.31
C ARG A 233 -5.62 10.36 17.18
N THR A 234 -5.88 10.77 15.95
CA THR A 234 -5.17 10.33 14.74
C THR A 234 -4.33 11.50 14.23
N GLU A 235 -3.06 11.26 13.90
CA GLU A 235 -2.20 12.26 13.26
C GLU A 235 -1.77 11.80 11.87
N THR A 236 -1.82 12.75 10.92
CA THR A 236 -1.19 12.61 9.60
C THR A 236 0.25 13.09 9.67
N GLY A 237 1.15 12.38 8.99
CA GLY A 237 2.59 12.61 9.01
C GLY A 237 3.27 12.13 7.75
N THR A 238 4.61 12.08 7.76
CA THR A 238 5.42 11.55 6.66
C THR A 238 5.96 10.16 6.98
N MET A 239 6.42 9.47 5.94
CA MET A 239 7.27 8.29 6.03
C MET A 239 8.45 8.45 5.07
N SER A 240 9.58 7.83 5.41
CA SER A 240 10.72 7.68 4.51
C SER A 240 11.42 6.35 4.76
N ALA A 241 11.95 5.73 3.70
CA ALA A 241 12.72 4.50 3.81
C ALA A 241 13.90 4.44 2.84
N ARG A 242 14.88 3.59 3.16
CA ARG A 242 16.02 3.24 2.31
C ARG A 242 16.12 1.71 2.25
N ALA A 243 15.85 1.13 1.08
CA ALA A 243 16.09 -0.28 0.81
C ALA A 243 17.50 -0.47 0.24
N ASP A 244 18.21 -1.50 0.71
CA ASP A 244 19.43 -2.04 0.13
C ASP A 244 19.14 -3.50 -0.29
N PHE A 245 18.77 -3.68 -1.55
CA PHE A 245 18.37 -4.98 -2.10
C PHE A 245 19.55 -5.96 -2.22
N ALA A 246 20.79 -5.46 -2.24
CA ALA A 246 21.98 -6.31 -2.24
C ALA A 246 22.28 -6.89 -0.85
N LYS A 247 21.91 -6.19 0.23
CA LYS A 247 21.98 -6.68 1.61
C LYS A 247 20.70 -7.38 2.10
N GLY A 248 19.57 -7.12 1.45
CA GLY A 248 18.26 -7.53 1.96
C GLY A 248 17.83 -6.76 3.20
N THR A 249 18.20 -5.48 3.30
CA THR A 249 17.88 -4.62 4.47
C THR A 249 17.09 -3.37 4.08
N LEU A 250 16.28 -2.87 5.00
CA LEU A 250 15.47 -1.68 4.86
C LEU A 250 15.53 -0.83 6.14
N ASP A 251 15.98 0.41 6.02
CA ASP A 251 15.82 1.42 7.06
C ASP A 251 14.50 2.16 6.81
N LEU A 252 13.71 2.44 7.86
CA LEU A 252 12.44 3.17 7.75
C LEU A 252 12.22 4.09 8.95
N SER A 253 11.67 5.27 8.70
CA SER A 253 11.19 6.19 9.73
C SER A 253 9.81 6.75 9.40
N VAL A 254 9.00 6.97 10.45
CA VAL A 254 7.74 7.71 10.40
C VAL A 254 7.84 8.95 11.29
N LYS A 255 7.16 10.03 10.92
CA LYS A 255 7.12 11.28 11.69
C LYS A 255 5.77 11.97 11.58
N THR A 256 5.15 12.25 12.72
CA THR A 256 3.93 13.07 12.85
C THR A 256 4.25 14.33 13.67
N PRO A 257 3.29 15.24 13.93
CA PRO A 257 3.53 16.41 14.79
C PRO A 257 3.99 16.08 16.21
N SER A 258 3.55 14.95 16.78
CA SER A 258 3.91 14.55 18.16
C SER A 258 4.85 13.33 18.25
N HIS A 259 5.01 12.56 17.18
CA HIS A 259 5.79 11.30 17.20
C HIS A 259 6.92 11.28 16.18
N SER A 260 7.97 10.52 16.48
CA SER A 260 9.02 10.15 15.52
C SER A 260 9.61 8.82 15.93
N GLY A 261 9.64 7.87 15.00
CA GLY A 261 10.16 6.52 15.27
C GLY A 261 10.75 5.89 14.02
N SER A 262 11.68 4.96 14.22
CA SER A 262 12.46 4.37 13.13
C SER A 262 12.93 2.96 13.46
N ILE A 263 13.01 2.11 12.46
CA ILE A 263 13.76 0.84 12.48
C ILE A 263 14.91 0.97 11.47
N THR A 264 16.09 0.52 11.87
CA THR A 264 17.24 0.30 10.96
C THR A 264 17.40 -1.19 10.70
N GLU A 265 17.93 -1.54 9.54
CA GLU A 265 18.25 -2.93 9.14
C GLU A 265 17.07 -3.93 9.22
N ALA A 266 15.83 -3.48 8.99
CA ALA A 266 14.68 -4.38 8.85
C ALA A 266 14.91 -5.37 7.69
N HIS A 267 14.58 -6.65 7.88
CA HIS A 267 14.87 -7.68 6.90
C HIS A 267 13.86 -7.66 5.75
N ILE A 268 14.38 -7.60 4.52
CA ILE A 268 13.63 -7.85 3.28
C ILE A 268 13.61 -9.36 3.04
N ASN A 269 12.44 -9.93 2.78
CA ASN A 269 12.28 -11.34 2.41
C ASN A 269 11.25 -11.47 1.28
N GLY A 270 11.69 -11.91 0.10
CA GLY A 270 10.87 -11.86 -1.11
C GLY A 270 10.45 -10.43 -1.43
N ASN A 271 9.14 -10.19 -1.53
CA ASN A 271 8.55 -8.86 -1.71
C ASN A 271 8.12 -8.19 -0.40
N GLY A 272 8.34 -8.83 0.76
CA GLY A 272 7.97 -8.33 2.07
C GLY A 272 9.16 -7.75 2.83
N PHE A 273 8.88 -6.98 3.89
CA PHE A 273 9.87 -6.57 4.87
C PHE A 273 9.29 -6.58 6.29
N PHE A 274 10.14 -6.86 7.28
CA PHE A 274 9.77 -6.85 8.70
C PHE A 274 10.96 -6.43 9.58
N GLY A 275 10.70 -5.66 10.63
CA GLY A 275 11.72 -5.31 11.62
C GLY A 275 11.11 -4.85 12.94
N ALA A 276 11.82 -5.09 14.04
CA ALA A 276 11.42 -4.69 15.39
C ALA A 276 12.64 -4.33 16.23
N ASP A 277 12.50 -3.41 17.19
CA ASP A 277 13.59 -2.98 18.09
C ASP A 277 13.28 -3.21 19.59
N GLU A 278 14.32 -3.11 20.42
CA GLU A 278 14.22 -3.22 21.88
C GLU A 278 13.33 -2.15 22.51
N LYS A 279 13.07 -1.05 21.79
CA LYS A 279 12.14 0.02 22.21
C LYS A 279 10.68 -0.32 21.89
N LYS A 280 10.39 -1.56 21.48
CA LYS A 280 9.05 -2.06 21.11
C LYS A 280 8.46 -1.37 19.87
N THR A 281 9.30 -0.79 19.02
CA THR A 281 8.91 -0.36 17.67
C THR A 281 8.81 -1.60 16.79
N VAL A 282 7.80 -1.67 15.93
CA VAL A 282 7.62 -2.75 14.94
C VAL A 282 7.19 -2.14 13.60
N ILE A 283 7.74 -2.67 12.51
CA ILE A 283 7.28 -2.40 11.15
C ILE A 283 7.07 -3.72 10.39
N GLY A 284 6.07 -3.74 9.51
CA GLY A 284 5.84 -4.84 8.58
C GLY A 284 5.07 -4.38 7.35
N GLY A 285 5.48 -4.83 6.17
CA GLY A 285 4.89 -4.38 4.91
C GLY A 285 5.46 -5.08 3.69
N ASN A 286 5.11 -4.56 2.51
CA ASN A 286 5.49 -5.11 1.21
C ASN A 286 5.89 -4.01 0.22
N PHE A 287 6.70 -4.39 -0.76
CA PHE A 287 6.95 -3.63 -1.97
C PHE A 287 5.80 -3.85 -2.98
N ALA A 288 5.46 -2.81 -3.74
CA ALA A 288 4.34 -2.79 -4.66
C ALA A 288 4.72 -2.20 -6.04
N GLY A 289 3.96 -2.62 -7.05
CA GLY A 289 4.15 -2.25 -8.45
C GLY A 289 5.35 -2.95 -9.12
N PRO A 290 5.63 -2.61 -10.39
CA PRO A 290 6.83 -3.07 -11.09
C PRO A 290 8.09 -2.64 -10.34
N LEU A 291 9.10 -3.52 -10.28
CA LEU A 291 10.46 -3.20 -9.82
C LEU A 291 10.54 -2.41 -8.48
N ALA A 292 9.59 -2.70 -7.58
CA ALA A 292 9.41 -2.04 -6.29
C ALA A 292 9.26 -0.50 -6.39
N GLU A 293 8.37 0.00 -7.27
CA GLU A 293 8.04 1.42 -7.41
C GLU A 293 7.40 2.06 -6.15
N GLU A 294 6.69 1.29 -5.34
CA GLU A 294 6.03 1.77 -4.11
C GLU A 294 6.27 0.80 -2.93
N ILE A 295 6.04 1.26 -1.70
CA ILE A 295 6.01 0.45 -0.48
C ILE A 295 4.78 0.80 0.36
N PHE A 296 4.19 -0.19 1.03
CA PHE A 296 3.12 -0.01 2.01
C PHE A 296 3.35 -0.90 3.23
N GLY A 297 2.85 -0.48 4.39
CA GLY A 297 2.99 -1.28 5.61
C GLY A 297 2.37 -0.65 6.84
N SER A 298 2.42 -1.40 7.94
CA SER A 298 2.02 -0.94 9.27
C SER A 298 3.24 -0.59 10.13
N TYR A 299 3.02 0.39 11.01
CA TYR A 299 3.95 0.82 12.04
C TYR A 299 3.27 0.66 13.40
N SER A 300 4.00 0.22 14.42
CA SER A 300 3.58 0.36 15.82
C SER A 300 4.74 0.66 16.77
N HIS A 301 4.42 1.25 17.91
CA HIS A 301 5.30 1.54 19.03
C HIS A 301 4.54 1.46 20.35
N ILE A 302 5.22 1.09 21.44
CA ILE A 302 4.66 1.06 22.79
C ILE A 302 5.65 1.74 23.74
N ASP A 303 5.27 2.93 24.22
CA ASP A 303 6.06 3.81 25.08
C ASP A 303 6.45 3.18 26.42
N GLN A 304 7.26 3.91 27.21
CA GLN A 304 7.72 3.45 28.52
C GLN A 304 6.62 3.41 29.58
N ASP A 305 5.62 4.30 29.51
CA ASP A 305 4.47 4.32 30.43
C ASP A 305 3.34 3.36 30.01
N GLY A 306 3.38 2.89 28.76
CA GLY A 306 2.41 1.99 28.16
C GLY A 306 1.52 2.60 27.08
N SER A 307 1.62 3.90 26.75
CA SER A 307 0.90 4.44 25.59
C SER A 307 1.30 3.73 24.30
N THR A 308 0.39 3.70 23.31
CA THR A 308 0.64 3.04 22.03
C THR A 308 0.39 3.98 20.86
N VAL A 309 1.26 3.88 19.86
CA VAL A 309 1.16 4.58 18.59
C VAL A 309 1.15 3.52 17.50
N TRP A 310 0.12 3.46 16.67
CA TRP A 310 0.04 2.46 15.60
C TRP A 310 -0.71 2.99 14.37
N GLY A 311 -0.33 2.53 13.19
CA GLY A 311 -0.86 3.14 11.97
C GLY A 311 -0.41 2.46 10.68
N GLY A 312 -0.84 3.07 9.58
CA GLY A 312 -0.44 2.70 8.22
C GLY A 312 0.46 3.76 7.59
N PHE A 313 1.32 3.34 6.67
CA PHE A 313 2.13 4.23 5.86
C PHE A 313 2.21 3.74 4.42
N GLY A 314 2.60 4.65 3.52
CA GLY A 314 2.97 4.30 2.16
C GLY A 314 3.96 5.30 1.57
N GLY A 315 4.83 4.80 0.69
CA GLY A 315 5.92 5.58 0.11
C GLY A 315 6.14 5.28 -1.36
N LYS A 316 6.48 6.30 -2.13
CA LYS A 316 6.86 6.21 -3.55
C LYS A 316 8.38 6.25 -3.67
N LYS A 317 8.94 5.43 -4.55
CA LYS A 317 10.36 5.45 -4.92
C LYS A 317 10.74 6.82 -5.48
N GLN A 318 11.92 7.30 -5.12
CA GLN A 318 12.52 8.56 -5.57
C GLN A 318 13.59 8.30 -6.63
#